data_AF-A0A958DKW7-F1
#
_entry.id   AF-A0A958DKW7-F1
#
_cell.length_a   1.000
_cell.length_b   1.000
_cell.length_c   1.000
_cell.angle_alpha   90.00
_cell.angle_beta   90.00
_cell.angle_gamma   90.00
#
_symmetry.space_group_name_H-M   'P 1'
#
loop_
_entity.id
_entity.type
_entity.pdbx_description
1 polymer ?
#
loop_
_entity_poly.entity_id
_entity_poly.type
_entity_poly.pdbx_seq_one_letter_code
_entity_poly.pdbx_strand_id
1 'polypeptide(L)' 'AHTVLKAISRQQSHYAYHIGQIVLLAKHFKLHGWQTLSIPRGASETFNKEKWQK' A
#
# COMPACT_ATOMS: atom_id res chain seq x y z
N ALA A 1 30.24 8.15 -4.56
CA ALA A 1 29.54 9.01 -3.59
C ALA A 1 28.05 8.63 -3.54
N HIS A 2 27.45 8.52 -2.35
CA HIS A 2 26.01 8.33 -2.20
C HIS A 2 25.34 9.69 -2.01
N THR A 3 24.43 10.08 -2.90
CA THR A 3 23.67 11.34 -2.73
C THR A 3 22.60 11.16 -1.66
N VAL A 4 22.19 12.27 -1.04
CA VAL A 4 21.04 12.31 -0.12
C VAL A 4 19.80 11.72 -0.80
N LEU A 5 19.54 12.09 -2.05
CA LEU A 5 18.41 11.58 -2.83
C LEU A 5 18.46 10.05 -2.99
N LYS A 6 19.64 9.48 -3.30
CA LYS A 6 19.80 8.02 -3.43
C LYS A 6 19.59 7.31 -2.09
N ALA A 7 20.02 7.91 -0.98
CA ALA A 7 19.81 7.37 0.36
C ALA A 7 18.31 7.34 0.72
N ILE A 8 17.59 8.44 0.47
CA ILE A 8 16.14 8.56 0.71
C ILE A 8 15.37 7.54 -0.14
N SER A 9 15.67 7.46 -1.44
CA SER A 9 15.00 6.51 -2.33
C SER A 9 15.19 5.05 -1.90
N ARG A 10 16.41 4.67 -1.49
CA ARG A 10 16.68 3.33 -0.93
C ARG A 10 15.84 3.08 0.32
N GLN A 11 15.74 4.06 1.20
CA GLN A 11 14.98 3.93 2.44
C GLN A 11 13.47 3.82 2.19
N GLN A 12 12.94 4.60 1.26
CA GLN A 12 11.53 4.52 0.86
C GLN A 12 11.18 3.14 0.31
N SER A 13 12.01 2.57 -0.57
CA SER A 13 11.81 1.22 -1.11
C SER A 13 11.93 0.15 -0.02
N HIS A 14 12.87 0.30 0.90
CA HIS A 14 13.03 -0.62 2.04
C HIS A 14 11.81 -0.62 2.96
N TYR A 15 11.22 0.55 3.23
CA TYR A 15 9.98 0.63 3.98
C TYR A 15 8.82 -0.05 3.26
N ALA A 16 8.66 0.21 1.96
CA ALA A 16 7.63 -0.45 1.16
C ALA A 16 7.77 -1.98 1.20
N TYR A 17 9.01 -2.50 1.17
CA TYR A 17 9.27 -3.94 1.27
C TYR A 17 8.80 -4.51 2.61
N HIS A 18 9.19 -3.91 3.73
CA HIS A 18 8.78 -4.39 5.06
C HIS A 18 7.28 -4.23 5.32
N ILE A 19 6.67 -3.14 4.85
CA ILE A 19 5.21 -2.96 4.91
C ILE A 19 4.53 -4.08 4.12
N GLY A 20 5.05 -4.42 2.94
CA GLY A 20 4.54 -5.54 2.14
C GLY A 20 4.60 -6.88 2.88
N GLN A 21 5.71 -7.18 3.55
CA GLN A 21 5.87 -8.40 4.36
C GLN A 21 4.85 -8.45 5.51
N ILE A 22 4.66 -7.34 6.21
CA ILE A 22 3.69 -7.23 7.31
C ILE A 22 2.26 -7.45 6.79
N VAL A 23 1.88 -6.78 5.70
CA VAL A 23 0.55 -6.93 5.08
C VAL A 23 0.33 -8.36 4.58
N LEU A 24 1.35 -9.00 4.00
CA LEU A 24 1.26 -10.39 3.56
C LEU A 24 0.93 -11.33 4.74
N LEU A 25 1.65 -11.20 5.85
CA LEU A 25 1.40 -11.98 7.06
C LEU A 25 0.01 -11.69 7.64
N ALA A 26 -0.37 -10.42 7.73
CA ALA A 26 -1.67 -10.03 8.26
C ALA A 26 -2.83 -10.59 7.41
N LYS A 27 -2.70 -10.57 6.07
CA LYS A 27 -3.64 -11.22 5.15
C LYS A 27 -3.72 -12.72 5.38
N HIS A 28 -2.58 -13.38 5.52
CA HIS A 28 -2.51 -14.81 5.79
C HIS A 28 -3.24 -15.18 7.09
N PHE A 29 -3.01 -14.44 8.17
CA PHE A 29 -3.66 -14.70 9.47
C PHE A 29 -5.14 -14.35 9.50
N LYS A 30 -5.61 -13.38 8.71
CA LYS A 30 -7.02 -12.96 8.69
C LYS A 30 -7.88 -13.77 7.72
N LEU A 31 -7.30 -14.47 6.73
CA LEU A 31 -8.02 -15.25 5.72
C LEU A 31 -9.24 -14.48 5.17
N HIS A 32 -10.44 -15.03 5.34
CA HIS A 32 -11.70 -14.46 4.88
C HIS A 32 -12.11 -13.17 5.62
N GLY A 33 -11.54 -12.91 6.79
CA GLY A 33 -11.78 -11.70 7.58
C GLY A 33 -10.89 -10.52 7.20
N TRP A 34 -10.05 -10.63 6.17
CA TRP A 34 -9.21 -9.52 5.73
C TRP A 34 -10.04 -8.40 5.11
N GLN A 35 -9.84 -7.17 5.59
CA GLN A 35 -10.40 -5.96 4.99
C GLN A 35 -9.29 -5.17 4.29
N THR A 36 -9.55 -4.70 3.07
CA THR A 36 -8.57 -3.93 2.30
C THR A 36 -8.29 -2.59 2.98
N LEU A 37 -7.01 -2.26 3.19
CA LEU A 37 -6.57 -1.03 3.88
C LEU A 37 -6.67 0.25 3.03
N SER A 38 -7.21 0.12 1.82
CA SER A 38 -7.30 1.15 0.79
C SER A 38 -8.50 0.81 -0.10
N ILE A 39 -8.48 1.25 -1.36
CA ILE A 39 -9.52 0.94 -2.34
C ILE A 39 -9.38 -0.53 -2.77
N PRO A 40 -10.46 -1.33 -2.72
CA PRO A 40 -10.46 -2.68 -3.26
C PRO A 40 -10.02 -2.71 -4.73
N ARG A 41 -9.39 -3.82 -5.14
CA ARG A 41 -8.91 -3.98 -6.52
C ARG A 41 -10.09 -3.85 -7.50
N GLY A 42 -9.96 -2.95 -8.47
CA GLY A 42 -11.00 -2.68 -9.47
C GLY A 42 -12.06 -1.67 -9.03
N ALA A 43 -12.05 -1.19 -7.79
CA ALA A 43 -13.03 -0.24 -7.27
C ALA A 43 -12.61 1.24 -7.36
N SER A 44 -11.44 1.54 -7.96
CA SER A 44 -10.90 2.91 -8.02
C SER A 44 -11.83 3.89 -8.74
N GLU A 45 -12.48 3.46 -9.81
CA GLU A 45 -13.34 4.35 -10.60
C GLU A 45 -14.60 4.73 -9.81
N THR A 46 -15.24 3.75 -9.16
CA THR A 46 -16.39 3.97 -8.26
C THR A 46 -16.01 4.87 -7.09
N PHE A 47 -14.91 4.57 -6.40
CA PHE A 47 -14.42 5.38 -5.29
C PHE A 47 -14.16 6.84 -5.70
N ASN A 48 -13.55 7.05 -6.87
CA ASN A 48 -13.26 8.39 -7.35
C ASN A 48 -14.52 9.17 -7.74
N LYS A 49 -15.53 8.50 -8.33
CA LYS A 49 -16.82 9.13 -8.62
C LYS A 49 -17.47 9.61 -7.33
N GLU A 50 -17.58 8.75 -6.32
CA GLU A 50 -18.17 9.09 -5.02
C GLU A 50 -17.42 10.21 -4.30
N LYS A 51 -16.09 10.20 -4.34
CA LYS A 51 -15.26 11.12 -3.55
C LYS A 51 -15.06 12.49 -4.20
N TRP A 52 -15.05 12.58 -5.53
CA TRP A 52 -14.64 13.78 -6.26
C TRP A 52 -15.70 14.41 -7.16
N GLN A 53 -16.81 13.72 -7.48
CA GLN A 53 -17.89 14.27 -8.33
C GLN A 53 -18.99 14.97 -7.51
N LYS A 54 -18.61 15.88 -6.59
CA LYS A 54 -19.58 16.87 -6.08
C LYS A 54 -19.79 17.98 -7.08
#